data_AF-A0A6V8KH12-F1
#
_entry.id   AF-A0A6V8KH12-F1
#
_cell.length_a   1.000
_cell.length_b   1.000
_cell.length_c   1.000
_cell.angle_alpha   90.00
_cell.angle_beta   90.00
_cell.angle_gamma   90.00
#
_symmetry.space_group_name_H-M   'P 1'
#
loop_
_entity.id
_entity.type
_entity.pdbx_description
1 polymer ?
#
loop_
_entity_poly.entity_id
_entity_poly.type
_entity_poly.pdbx_seq_one_letter_code
_entity_poly.pdbx_strand_id
1 'polypeptide(L)'
;MNGAQVLVVAGVRADHDLLTTVAEGELARLGVDGTVSVVDGAAAVRERLAVGIPTVVLPGPHPEARALMTLAGPHAPATVWYDIEVTGPAAVAPGAAHLYGRGVWGLVWAIRHAVLRRRHPATRIRYGPGPEQWGELRMPPGAALADGVGSPVPVAVLLHGGFWRSVWAADLMDALAADLAARGFAAWNLEYRRPDRHGWTATVSDVAAGLTALSDVDEPLDLDRVAVLGHSAGGQLALRVAADHGRVALAVPLAGVLDLAGGDGRGIGTGAVTAALGGPRYEVPEVYAASDPMARVPVGVPQLVVVGADDDLDLVDFNRRYVAAARAAGDDVTYIEEPGDHFAVIDPAAPLWHTTADALSVTLKVT
;
A
#
# COMPACT_ATOMS: atom_id res chain seq x y z
N MET A 1 -0.82 -6.96 26.96
CA MET A 1 -1.13 -8.26 26.36
C MET A 1 -0.76 -8.18 24.89
N ASN A 2 0.24 -8.94 24.45
CA ASN A 2 0.82 -8.86 23.10
C ASN A 2 0.06 -9.69 22.06
N GLY A 3 -1.21 -9.97 22.32
CA GLY A 3 -2.00 -10.89 21.51
C GLY A 3 -2.78 -10.21 20.38
N ALA A 4 -3.14 -10.97 19.36
CA ALA A 4 -4.13 -10.60 18.36
C ALA A 4 -5.24 -11.66 18.27
N GLN A 5 -6.37 -11.33 17.65
CA GLN A 5 -7.44 -12.30 17.43
C GLN A 5 -8.09 -12.15 16.06
N VAL A 6 -8.55 -13.28 15.53
CA VAL A 6 -9.35 -13.38 14.32
C VAL A 6 -10.67 -14.04 14.68
N LEU A 7 -11.77 -13.32 14.45
CA LEU A 7 -13.13 -13.78 14.73
C LEU A 7 -13.83 -14.08 13.40
N VAL A 8 -14.19 -15.33 13.18
CA VAL A 8 -14.96 -15.75 12.01
C VAL A 8 -16.40 -15.96 12.43
N VAL A 9 -17.32 -15.10 11.99
CA VAL A 9 -18.74 -15.30 12.32
C VAL A 9 -19.24 -16.55 11.60
N ALA A 10 -19.95 -17.42 12.31
CA ALA A 10 -20.58 -18.60 11.72
C ALA A 10 -21.42 -18.18 10.50
N GLY A 11 -21.28 -18.89 9.37
CA GLY A 11 -21.94 -18.54 8.10
C GLY A 11 -21.07 -17.80 7.08
N VAL A 12 -19.82 -17.43 7.42
CA VAL A 12 -18.81 -17.03 6.42
C VAL A 12 -18.56 -18.17 5.43
N ARG A 13 -18.74 -17.88 4.13
CA ARG A 13 -18.62 -18.84 3.02
C ARG A 13 -17.15 -19.06 2.61
N ALA A 14 -16.41 -19.79 3.43
CA ALA A 14 -15.04 -20.21 3.15
C ALA A 14 -14.73 -21.51 3.88
N ASP A 15 -13.62 -22.14 3.53
CA ASP A 15 -13.05 -23.24 4.32
C ASP A 15 -12.46 -22.67 5.62
N HIS A 16 -12.98 -23.09 6.77
CA HIS A 16 -12.60 -22.54 8.07
C HIS A 16 -11.22 -23.05 8.52
N ASP A 17 -10.83 -24.26 8.12
CA ASP A 17 -9.51 -24.81 8.43
C ASP A 17 -8.43 -24.07 7.64
N LEU A 18 -8.73 -23.72 6.38
CA LEU A 18 -7.85 -22.87 5.58
C LEU A 18 -7.74 -21.46 6.16
N LEU A 19 -8.85 -20.83 6.56
CA LEU A 19 -8.82 -19.50 7.21
C LEU A 19 -7.97 -19.54 8.49
N THR A 20 -8.09 -20.61 9.27
CA THR A 20 -7.30 -20.81 10.50
C THR A 20 -5.83 -20.94 10.17
N THR A 21 -5.47 -21.81 9.21
CA THR A 21 -4.09 -22.02 8.77
C THR A 21 -3.45 -20.73 8.27
N VAL A 22 -4.16 -19.95 7.45
CA VAL A 22 -3.68 -18.67 6.93
C VAL A 22 -3.47 -17.66 8.05
N ALA A 23 -4.43 -17.55 8.98
CA ALA A 23 -4.35 -16.60 10.07
C ALA A 23 -3.22 -16.93 11.05
N GLU A 24 -3.11 -18.20 11.48
CA GLU A 24 -2.04 -18.66 12.37
C GLU A 24 -0.66 -18.50 11.72
N GLY A 25 -0.53 -18.84 10.44
CA GLY A 25 0.70 -18.66 9.69
C GLY A 25 1.15 -17.19 9.62
N GLU A 26 0.24 -16.26 9.33
CA GLU A 26 0.58 -14.83 9.28
C GLU A 26 0.86 -14.25 10.68
N LEU A 27 0.11 -14.65 11.70
CA LEU A 27 0.38 -14.25 13.09
C LEU A 27 1.76 -14.72 13.56
N ALA A 28 2.12 -15.96 13.25
CA ALA A 28 3.45 -16.51 13.52
C ALA A 28 4.55 -15.74 12.78
N ARG A 29 4.33 -15.42 11.49
CA ARG A 29 5.27 -14.60 10.68
C ARG A 29 5.49 -13.21 11.28
N LEU A 30 4.45 -12.62 11.87
CA LEU A 30 4.53 -11.34 12.58
C LEU A 30 5.08 -11.46 14.01
N GLY A 31 5.36 -12.67 14.51
CA GLY A 31 5.77 -12.92 15.89
C GLY A 31 4.72 -12.42 16.90
N VAL A 32 3.45 -12.72 16.64
CA VAL A 32 2.31 -12.35 17.48
C VAL A 32 1.62 -13.62 17.95
N ASP A 33 1.44 -13.78 19.27
CA ASP A 33 0.54 -14.80 19.79
C ASP A 33 -0.90 -14.42 19.42
N GLY A 34 -1.69 -15.33 18.87
CA GLY A 34 -3.07 -14.99 18.56
C GLY A 34 -4.01 -16.18 18.56
N THR A 35 -5.30 -15.86 18.50
CA THR A 35 -6.37 -16.86 18.48
C THR A 35 -7.23 -16.68 17.25
N VAL A 36 -7.60 -17.80 16.62
CA VAL A 36 -8.64 -17.85 15.60
C VAL A 36 -9.84 -18.52 16.23
N SER A 37 -11.03 -17.94 16.09
CA SER A 37 -12.24 -18.50 16.70
C SER A 37 -13.43 -18.30 15.78
N VAL A 38 -14.18 -19.37 15.57
CA VAL A 38 -15.53 -19.28 15.02
C VAL A 38 -16.47 -18.80 16.13
N VAL A 39 -17.28 -17.79 15.86
CA VAL A 39 -18.20 -17.19 16.83
C VAL A 39 -19.64 -17.21 16.33
N ASP A 40 -20.55 -17.61 17.21
CA ASP A 40 -21.97 -17.76 16.90
C ASP A 40 -22.72 -16.44 17.16
N GLY A 41 -22.79 -15.61 16.13
CA GLY A 41 -23.62 -14.40 16.11
C GLY A 41 -23.00 -13.16 16.75
N ALA A 42 -23.77 -12.07 16.73
CA ALA A 42 -23.28 -10.72 17.03
C ALA A 42 -22.93 -10.52 18.52
N ALA A 43 -23.65 -11.16 19.44
CA ALA A 43 -23.38 -11.03 20.87
C ALA A 43 -21.97 -11.52 21.24
N ALA A 44 -21.57 -12.68 20.73
CA ALA A 44 -20.24 -13.25 20.94
C ALA A 44 -19.13 -12.38 20.33
N VAL A 45 -19.35 -11.81 19.13
CA VAL A 45 -18.44 -10.82 18.54
C VAL A 45 -18.28 -9.63 19.48
N ARG A 46 -19.39 -9.04 19.93
CA ARG A 46 -19.40 -7.83 20.76
C ARG A 46 -18.64 -8.02 22.08
N GLU A 47 -18.78 -9.17 22.72
CA GLU A 47 -18.06 -9.50 23.97
C GLU A 47 -16.55 -9.63 23.75
N ARG A 48 -16.12 -10.02 22.54
CA ARG A 48 -14.71 -10.20 22.17
C ARG A 48 -14.05 -8.91 21.66
N LEU A 49 -14.80 -7.87 21.30
CA LEU A 49 -14.26 -6.58 20.89
C LEU A 49 -13.57 -5.89 22.08
N ALA A 50 -12.24 -6.01 22.14
CA ALA A 50 -11.42 -5.54 23.25
C ALA A 50 -10.59 -4.31 22.89
N VAL A 51 -10.31 -3.47 23.88
CA VAL A 51 -9.49 -2.26 23.72
C VAL A 51 -8.04 -2.64 23.47
N GLY A 52 -7.46 -2.12 22.40
CA GLY A 52 -6.03 -2.19 22.13
C GLY A 52 -5.49 -3.58 21.74
N ILE A 53 -6.38 -4.57 21.56
CA ILE A 53 -6.06 -5.90 21.01
C ILE A 53 -6.38 -5.88 19.50
N PRO A 54 -5.38 -6.03 18.61
CA PRO A 54 -5.63 -6.20 17.19
C PRO A 54 -6.66 -7.29 16.93
N THR A 55 -7.76 -6.92 16.30
CA THR A 55 -8.91 -7.79 16.10
C THR A 55 -9.33 -7.74 14.63
N VAL A 56 -9.24 -8.86 13.94
CA VAL A 56 -9.85 -9.02 12.61
C VAL A 56 -11.19 -9.73 12.78
N VAL A 57 -12.26 -9.17 12.21
CA VAL A 57 -13.58 -9.80 12.24
C VAL A 57 -14.04 -10.05 10.82
N LEU A 58 -14.40 -11.30 10.51
CA LEU A 58 -15.08 -11.68 9.29
C LEU A 58 -16.58 -11.74 9.60
N PRO A 59 -17.36 -10.67 9.32
CA PRO A 59 -18.74 -10.56 9.81
C PRO A 59 -19.71 -11.48 9.07
N GLY A 60 -19.34 -11.95 7.87
CA GLY A 60 -20.23 -12.69 6.98
C GLY A 60 -21.46 -11.87 6.55
N PRO A 61 -22.50 -12.53 6.02
CA PRO A 61 -23.71 -11.85 5.55
C PRO A 61 -24.68 -11.49 6.68
N HIS A 62 -24.36 -11.76 7.95
CA HIS A 62 -25.30 -11.62 9.07
C HIS A 62 -25.58 -10.15 9.44
N PRO A 63 -26.82 -9.64 9.32
CA PRO A 63 -27.13 -8.23 9.55
C PRO A 63 -26.75 -7.73 10.94
N GLU A 64 -26.96 -8.55 11.97
CA GLU A 64 -26.63 -8.20 13.35
C GLU A 64 -25.12 -8.05 13.58
N ALA A 65 -24.31 -8.92 12.96
CA ALA A 65 -22.85 -8.82 13.03
C ALA A 65 -22.37 -7.60 12.24
N ARG A 66 -22.96 -7.32 11.08
CA ARG A 66 -22.64 -6.12 10.28
C ARG A 66 -23.03 -4.82 10.99
N ALA A 67 -24.08 -4.81 11.81
CA ALA A 67 -24.43 -3.64 12.62
C ALA A 67 -23.34 -3.24 13.63
N LEU A 68 -22.49 -4.18 14.05
CA LEU A 68 -21.35 -3.91 14.92
C LEU A 68 -20.21 -3.17 14.21
N MET A 69 -20.17 -3.17 12.87
CA MET A 69 -19.14 -2.47 12.11
C MET A 69 -19.11 -0.97 12.43
N THR A 70 -20.28 -0.39 12.67
CA THR A 70 -20.47 1.01 13.04
C THR A 70 -20.53 1.26 14.55
N LEU A 71 -20.34 0.23 15.38
CA LEU A 71 -20.37 0.38 16.84
C LEU A 71 -19.16 1.19 17.30
N ALA A 72 -19.40 2.42 17.74
CA ALA A 72 -18.34 3.26 18.30
C ALA A 72 -17.83 2.68 19.63
N GLY A 73 -16.52 2.81 19.85
CA GLY A 73 -15.92 2.47 21.13
C GLY A 73 -14.39 2.40 21.07
N PRO A 74 -13.73 2.26 22.23
CA PRO A 74 -12.27 2.22 22.31
C PRO A 74 -11.62 0.98 21.66
N HIS A 75 -12.42 -0.01 21.25
CA HIS A 75 -11.97 -1.15 20.45
C HIS A 75 -11.78 -0.81 18.95
N ALA A 76 -12.49 0.21 18.44
CA ALA A 76 -12.58 0.48 17.01
C ALA A 76 -11.21 0.72 16.35
N PRO A 77 -10.28 1.52 16.93
CA PRO A 77 -8.96 1.72 16.34
C PRO A 77 -8.12 0.45 16.16
N ALA A 78 -8.43 -0.62 16.89
CA ALA A 78 -7.75 -1.92 16.79
C ALA A 78 -8.53 -2.95 15.98
N THR A 79 -9.70 -2.59 15.43
CA THR A 79 -10.61 -3.52 14.74
C THR A 79 -10.56 -3.33 13.23
N VAL A 80 -10.32 -4.43 12.52
CA VAL A 80 -10.40 -4.52 11.06
C VAL A 80 -11.54 -5.47 10.70
N TRP A 81 -12.53 -4.94 10.00
CA TRP A 81 -13.61 -5.74 9.43
C TRP A 81 -13.18 -6.24 8.06
N TYR A 82 -13.31 -7.54 7.82
CA TYR A 82 -12.86 -8.16 6.58
C TYR A 82 -13.95 -8.98 5.89
N ASP A 83 -14.36 -8.54 4.71
CA ASP A 83 -15.22 -9.33 3.83
C ASP A 83 -14.39 -10.03 2.75
N ILE A 84 -14.49 -11.36 2.67
CA ILE A 84 -13.84 -12.16 1.61
C ILE A 84 -14.38 -11.76 0.22
N GLU A 85 -15.69 -11.46 0.17
CA GLU A 85 -16.45 -11.15 -1.04
C GLU A 85 -16.34 -9.66 -1.42
N VAL A 86 -16.63 -9.35 -2.69
CA VAL A 86 -16.66 -7.97 -3.19
C VAL A 86 -17.97 -7.30 -2.77
N THR A 87 -18.00 -6.73 -1.56
CA THR A 87 -19.18 -6.05 -0.99
C THR A 87 -19.25 -4.56 -1.31
N GLY A 88 -18.14 -3.97 -1.79
CA GLY A 88 -17.93 -2.53 -1.75
C GLY A 88 -17.57 -2.04 -0.34
N PRO A 89 -17.19 -0.77 -0.19
CA PRO A 89 -16.86 -0.22 1.12
C PRO A 89 -18.10 -0.12 2.01
N ALA A 90 -18.00 -0.63 3.23
CA ALA A 90 -19.01 -0.49 4.27
C ALA A 90 -18.59 0.61 5.26
N ALA A 91 -19.58 1.28 5.84
CA ALA A 91 -19.34 2.21 6.94
C ALA A 91 -18.82 1.46 8.16
N VAL A 92 -17.81 2.03 8.82
CA VAL A 92 -17.25 1.51 10.07
C VAL A 92 -17.12 2.62 11.11
N ALA A 93 -17.02 2.24 12.37
CA ALA A 93 -16.77 3.16 13.46
C ALA A 93 -15.46 3.96 13.24
N PRO A 94 -15.37 5.22 13.69
CA PRO A 94 -14.14 6.00 13.58
C PRO A 94 -12.92 5.26 14.14
N GLY A 95 -11.85 5.18 13.34
CA GLY A 95 -10.61 4.48 13.67
C GLY A 95 -10.56 3.02 13.22
N ALA A 96 -11.71 2.34 13.07
CA ALA A 96 -11.78 1.01 12.48
C ALA A 96 -11.54 1.05 10.98
N ALA A 97 -11.20 -0.10 10.41
CA ALA A 97 -11.00 -0.27 8.98
C ALA A 97 -11.95 -1.33 8.41
N HIS A 98 -12.25 -1.20 7.11
CA HIS A 98 -12.96 -2.22 6.35
C HIS A 98 -12.16 -2.58 5.11
N LEU A 99 -11.73 -3.84 5.03
CA LEU A 99 -11.11 -4.43 3.85
C LEU A 99 -12.10 -5.42 3.24
N TYR A 100 -12.13 -5.54 1.91
CA TYR A 100 -13.10 -6.39 1.24
C TYR A 100 -12.63 -6.91 -0.12
N GLY A 101 -13.23 -7.98 -0.62
CA GLY A 101 -13.13 -8.37 -2.04
C GLY A 101 -11.80 -8.93 -2.49
N ARG A 102 -10.99 -9.45 -1.55
CA ARG A 102 -9.64 -10.01 -1.81
C ARG A 102 -9.56 -11.53 -1.63
N GLY A 103 -10.70 -12.21 -1.50
CA GLY A 103 -10.75 -13.67 -1.34
C GLY A 103 -10.19 -14.14 0.01
N VAL A 104 -9.79 -15.40 0.13
CA VAL A 104 -9.22 -15.89 1.41
C VAL A 104 -7.89 -15.20 1.72
N TRP A 105 -7.09 -14.90 0.69
CA TRP A 105 -5.76 -14.32 0.84
C TRP A 105 -5.77 -12.91 1.45
N GLY A 106 -6.85 -12.13 1.29
CA GLY A 106 -6.96 -10.82 1.92
C GLY A 106 -6.98 -10.84 3.45
N LEU A 107 -7.21 -12.01 4.06
CA LEU A 107 -7.08 -12.19 5.51
C LEU A 107 -5.66 -11.87 6.00
N VAL A 108 -4.65 -12.21 5.22
CA VAL A 108 -3.25 -11.87 5.49
C VAL A 108 -3.08 -10.36 5.67
N TRP A 109 -3.65 -9.59 4.75
CA TRP A 109 -3.59 -8.13 4.76
C TRP A 109 -4.40 -7.51 5.90
N ALA A 110 -5.57 -8.08 6.21
CA ALA A 110 -6.36 -7.64 7.36
C ALA A 110 -5.62 -7.84 8.70
N ILE A 111 -4.93 -8.98 8.86
CA ILE A 111 -4.11 -9.27 10.04
C ILE A 111 -2.92 -8.32 10.13
N ARG A 112 -2.17 -8.15 9.02
CA ARG A 112 -1.06 -7.19 8.94
C ARG A 112 -1.52 -5.79 9.32
N HIS A 113 -2.61 -5.31 8.72
CA HIS A 113 -3.15 -3.98 9.00
C HIS A 113 -3.51 -3.79 10.48
N ALA A 114 -4.21 -4.76 11.08
CA ALA A 114 -4.60 -4.72 12.49
C ALA A 114 -3.38 -4.69 13.42
N VAL A 115 -2.40 -5.56 13.18
CA VAL A 115 -1.21 -5.72 14.02
C VAL A 115 -0.25 -4.55 13.86
N LEU A 116 0.08 -4.17 12.63
CA LEU A 116 1.12 -3.17 12.34
C LEU A 116 0.70 -1.77 12.78
N ARG A 117 -0.55 -1.35 12.55
CA ARG A 117 -1.04 -0.04 13.06
C ARG A 117 -1.01 0.04 14.58
N ARG A 118 -1.11 -1.10 15.28
CA ARG A 118 -1.02 -1.14 16.74
C ARG A 118 0.41 -1.08 17.26
N ARG A 119 1.35 -1.75 16.59
CA ARG A 119 2.78 -1.81 16.95
C ARG A 119 3.53 -0.56 16.50
N HIS A 120 3.15 0.00 15.36
CA HIS A 120 3.78 1.12 14.67
C HIS A 120 2.69 2.16 14.33
N PRO A 121 2.18 2.89 15.34
CA PRO A 121 1.12 3.87 15.13
C PRO A 121 1.58 4.97 14.18
N ALA A 122 0.63 5.50 13.40
CA ALA A 122 0.84 6.56 12.45
C ALA A 122 -0.10 7.74 12.73
N THR A 123 0.31 8.94 12.35
CA THR A 123 -0.54 10.12 12.32
C THR A 123 -1.22 10.21 10.97
N ARG A 124 -2.55 10.11 10.95
CA ARG A 124 -3.32 10.30 9.71
C ARG A 124 -3.52 11.79 9.44
N ILE A 125 -3.08 12.23 8.27
CA ILE A 125 -3.18 13.62 7.81
C ILE A 125 -4.02 13.62 6.54
N ARG A 126 -5.02 14.51 6.48
CA ARG A 126 -5.90 14.64 5.32
C ARG A 126 -5.34 15.70 4.37
N TYR A 127 -5.19 15.36 3.10
CA TYR A 127 -4.84 16.32 2.04
C TYR A 127 -6.06 16.77 1.23
N GLY A 128 -7.24 16.20 1.48
CA GLY A 128 -8.48 16.57 0.78
C GLY A 128 -9.77 16.20 1.51
N PRO A 129 -10.92 16.67 0.98
CA PRO A 129 -12.24 16.49 1.60
C PRO A 129 -12.82 15.07 1.47
N GLY A 130 -12.31 14.26 0.55
CA GLY A 130 -12.76 12.88 0.33
C GLY A 130 -12.29 11.91 1.42
N PRO A 131 -12.98 10.76 1.59
CA PRO A 131 -12.64 9.74 2.59
C PRO A 131 -11.34 8.96 2.27
N GLU A 132 -10.91 8.98 1.01
CA GLU A 132 -9.67 8.36 0.52
C GLU A 132 -8.54 9.38 0.33
N GLN A 133 -8.74 10.64 0.75
CA GLN A 133 -7.76 11.71 0.57
C GLN A 133 -6.96 11.97 1.84
N TRP A 134 -6.13 11.00 2.21
CA TRP A 134 -5.28 11.05 3.40
C TRP A 134 -3.96 10.31 3.19
N GLY A 135 -2.96 10.64 4.00
CA GLY A 135 -1.75 9.85 4.18
C GLY A 135 -1.51 9.55 5.65
N GLU A 136 -0.89 8.41 5.93
CA GLU A 136 -0.43 8.04 7.27
C GLU A 136 1.08 8.27 7.39
N LEU A 137 1.45 9.21 8.26
CA LEU A 137 2.82 9.55 8.56
C LEU A 137 3.33 8.72 9.74
N ARG A 138 4.47 8.04 9.55
CA ARG A 138 5.24 7.40 10.60
C ARG A 138 6.62 8.04 10.66
N MET A 139 6.92 8.66 11.81
CA MET A 139 8.22 9.25 12.07
C MET A 139 9.18 8.18 12.60
N PRO A 140 10.49 8.30 12.32
CA PRO A 140 11.47 7.37 12.85
C PRO A 140 11.53 7.47 14.40
N PRO A 141 11.73 6.36 15.11
CA PRO A 141 11.85 6.38 16.56
C PRO A 141 12.98 7.33 17.00
N GLY A 142 12.70 8.21 17.97
CA GLY A 142 13.72 9.12 18.51
C GLY A 142 14.00 10.38 17.66
N ALA A 143 13.30 10.60 16.54
CA ALA A 143 13.42 11.82 15.72
C ALA A 143 13.22 13.13 16.52
N ALA A 144 12.52 13.06 17.66
CA ALA A 144 12.27 14.18 18.55
C ALA A 144 13.46 14.57 19.46
N LEU A 145 14.61 13.88 19.41
CA LEU A 145 15.65 14.00 20.44
C LEU A 145 17.07 14.23 19.89
N ALA A 146 17.32 15.45 19.43
CA ALA A 146 18.57 16.19 19.66
C ALA A 146 18.22 17.68 19.61
N ASP A 147 18.44 18.40 20.71
CA ASP A 147 18.40 19.88 20.79
C ASP A 147 17.04 20.60 20.64
N GLY A 148 15.92 19.88 20.71
CA GLY A 148 14.56 20.47 20.72
C GLY A 148 14.02 20.88 19.34
N VAL A 149 14.81 20.66 18.28
CA VAL A 149 14.39 20.68 16.87
C VAL A 149 15.03 19.44 16.23
N GLY A 150 14.25 18.40 15.96
CA GLY A 150 14.75 17.20 15.29
C GLY A 150 15.42 17.57 13.97
N SER A 151 16.55 16.93 13.64
CA SER A 151 17.18 17.12 12.32
C SER A 151 16.20 16.66 11.22
N PRO A 152 16.04 17.40 10.11
CA PRO A 152 15.17 17.00 9.02
C PRO A 152 15.47 15.58 8.53
N VAL A 153 14.44 14.73 8.50
CA VAL A 153 14.54 13.33 8.08
C VAL A 153 14.07 13.14 6.64
N PRO A 154 14.74 12.31 5.85
CA PRO A 154 14.32 12.02 4.47
C PRO A 154 12.94 11.35 4.45
N VAL A 155 12.17 11.61 3.41
CA VAL A 155 10.78 11.15 3.30
C VAL A 155 10.69 9.99 2.31
N ALA A 156 10.03 8.91 2.71
CA ALA A 156 9.64 7.82 1.83
C ALA A 156 8.12 7.84 1.63
N VAL A 157 7.67 8.30 0.46
CA VAL A 157 6.26 8.26 0.05
C VAL A 157 5.94 6.90 -0.53
N LEU A 158 4.87 6.26 -0.05
CA LEU A 158 4.45 4.93 -0.49
C LEU A 158 3.12 4.99 -1.24
N LEU A 159 3.13 4.48 -2.47
CA LEU A 159 1.95 4.35 -3.32
C LEU A 159 1.59 2.87 -3.47
N HIS A 160 0.45 2.47 -2.92
CA HIS A 160 0.04 1.07 -2.99
C HIS A 160 -0.33 0.64 -4.42
N GLY A 161 -0.26 -0.68 -4.68
CA GLY A 161 -0.65 -1.30 -5.94
C GLY A 161 -2.11 -1.77 -5.98
N GLY A 162 -2.34 -2.88 -6.69
CA GLY A 162 -3.67 -3.50 -6.78
C GLY A 162 -4.44 -3.16 -8.05
N PHE A 163 -3.73 -2.95 -9.17
CA PHE A 163 -4.34 -2.67 -10.48
C PHE A 163 -5.33 -1.49 -10.47
N TRP A 164 -5.09 -0.50 -9.61
CA TRP A 164 -5.96 0.67 -9.40
C TRP A 164 -7.42 0.32 -9.06
N ARG A 165 -7.68 -0.86 -8.47
CA ARG A 165 -9.03 -1.31 -8.09
C ARG A 165 -9.36 -0.95 -6.66
N SER A 166 -10.60 -0.54 -6.42
CA SER A 166 -11.10 -0.10 -5.10
C SER A 166 -11.10 -1.15 -4.00
N VAL A 167 -10.87 -2.43 -4.33
CA VAL A 167 -10.69 -3.50 -3.33
C VAL A 167 -9.33 -3.42 -2.63
N TRP A 168 -8.34 -2.76 -3.23
CA TRP A 168 -7.00 -2.56 -2.67
C TRP A 168 -6.85 -1.19 -2.03
N ALA A 169 -6.04 -1.11 -0.97
CA ALA A 169 -5.83 0.12 -0.20
C ALA A 169 -4.40 0.25 0.32
N ALA A 170 -4.13 1.40 0.96
CA ALA A 170 -2.81 1.72 1.54
C ALA A 170 -2.31 0.67 2.55
N ASP A 171 -3.18 -0.20 3.06
CA ASP A 171 -2.82 -1.32 3.94
C ASP A 171 -1.80 -2.29 3.31
N LEU A 172 -1.73 -2.35 1.97
CA LEU A 172 -0.72 -3.13 1.25
C LEU A 172 0.71 -2.68 1.56
N MET A 173 0.90 -1.40 1.92
CA MET A 173 2.21 -0.79 2.16
C MET A 173 2.54 -0.63 3.65
N ASP A 174 1.67 -1.09 4.57
CA ASP A 174 1.87 -0.87 6.01
C ASP A 174 3.18 -1.46 6.56
N ALA A 175 3.56 -2.65 6.08
CA ALA A 175 4.77 -3.32 6.51
C ALA A 175 6.02 -2.53 6.09
N LEU A 176 6.02 -2.03 4.85
CA LEU A 176 7.06 -1.15 4.33
C LEU A 176 7.11 0.19 5.06
N ALA A 177 5.97 0.78 5.38
CA ALA A 177 5.92 2.02 6.14
C ALA A 177 6.54 1.87 7.53
N ALA A 178 6.29 0.74 8.20
CA ALA A 178 6.88 0.44 9.50
C ALA A 178 8.40 0.19 9.40
N ASP A 179 8.84 -0.58 8.40
CA ASP A 179 10.26 -0.89 8.17
C ASP A 179 11.07 0.38 7.83
N LEU A 180 10.58 1.21 6.91
CA LEU A 180 11.25 2.45 6.53
C LEU A 180 11.32 3.45 7.69
N ALA A 181 10.28 3.56 8.51
CA ALA A 181 10.35 4.35 9.74
C ALA A 181 11.42 3.82 10.70
N ALA A 182 11.54 2.50 10.86
CA ALA A 182 12.61 1.90 11.67
C ALA A 182 14.02 2.15 11.09
N ARG A 183 14.13 2.36 9.77
CA ARG A 183 15.37 2.67 9.05
C ARG A 183 15.71 4.17 9.00
N GLY A 184 14.95 5.03 9.67
CA GLY A 184 15.27 6.46 9.76
C GLY A 184 14.53 7.38 8.78
N PHE A 185 13.56 6.85 8.01
CA PHE A 185 12.73 7.67 7.13
C PHE A 185 11.48 8.18 7.84
N ALA A 186 10.99 9.36 7.43
CA ALA A 186 9.58 9.68 7.58
C ALA A 186 8.78 8.92 6.51
N ALA A 187 8.08 7.86 6.90
CA ALA A 187 7.29 7.07 5.97
C ALA A 187 5.88 7.67 5.82
N TRP A 188 5.54 8.07 4.60
CA TRP A 188 4.26 8.66 4.22
C TRP A 188 3.46 7.66 3.37
N ASN A 189 2.61 6.86 4.02
CA ASN A 189 1.77 5.87 3.35
C ASN A 189 0.50 6.52 2.81
N LEU A 190 0.45 6.75 1.49
CA LEU A 190 -0.58 7.57 0.86
C LEU A 190 -1.76 6.72 0.37
N GLU A 191 -2.97 7.12 0.78
CA GLU A 191 -4.22 6.67 0.20
C GLU A 191 -4.66 7.65 -0.90
N TYR A 192 -5.30 7.15 -1.96
CA TYR A 192 -5.76 7.94 -3.10
C TYR A 192 -7.02 7.32 -3.72
N ARG A 193 -7.86 8.13 -4.38
CA ARG A 193 -9.08 7.62 -5.04
C ARG A 193 -8.76 6.77 -6.26
N ARG A 194 -9.58 5.74 -6.50
CA ARG A 194 -9.33 4.74 -7.55
C ARG A 194 -10.16 5.04 -8.80
N PRO A 195 -9.63 4.80 -10.01
CA PRO A 195 -10.29 5.19 -11.25
C PRO A 195 -11.64 4.48 -11.47
N ASP A 196 -11.79 3.25 -11.00
CA ASP A 196 -13.02 2.47 -11.13
C ASP A 196 -14.23 3.12 -10.44
N ARG A 197 -14.01 4.03 -9.48
CA ARG A 197 -15.06 4.80 -8.80
C ARG A 197 -14.99 6.31 -9.02
N HIS A 198 -13.82 6.83 -9.41
CA HIS A 198 -13.55 8.27 -9.42
C HIS A 198 -12.93 8.79 -10.73
N GLY A 199 -12.61 7.91 -11.68
CA GLY A 199 -11.91 8.23 -12.92
C GLY A 199 -10.40 8.49 -12.72
N TRP A 200 -9.64 8.30 -13.79
CA TRP A 200 -8.17 8.41 -13.78
C TRP A 200 -7.65 9.76 -13.27
N THR A 201 -8.31 10.85 -13.67
CA THR A 201 -7.94 12.21 -13.26
C THR A 201 -7.96 12.39 -11.74
N ALA A 202 -8.92 11.77 -11.04
CA ALA A 202 -8.97 11.84 -9.58
C ALA A 202 -7.76 11.16 -8.93
N THR A 203 -7.35 10.00 -9.44
CA THR A 203 -6.16 9.27 -8.98
C THR A 203 -4.89 10.09 -9.13
N VAL A 204 -4.64 10.63 -10.34
CA VAL A 204 -3.44 11.44 -10.60
C VAL A 204 -3.44 12.71 -9.75
N SER A 205 -4.59 13.40 -9.66
CA SER A 205 -4.72 14.60 -8.84
C SER A 205 -4.50 14.32 -7.35
N ASP A 206 -4.93 13.15 -6.86
CA ASP A 206 -4.80 12.76 -5.46
C ASP A 206 -3.34 12.45 -5.10
N VAL A 207 -2.61 11.75 -5.96
CA VAL A 207 -1.17 11.49 -5.75
C VAL A 207 -0.38 12.80 -5.71
N ALA A 208 -0.64 13.72 -6.63
CA ALA A 208 0.03 15.02 -6.65
C ALA A 208 -0.32 15.87 -5.40
N ALA A 209 -1.59 15.90 -5.00
CA ALA A 209 -2.05 16.62 -3.81
C ALA A 209 -1.46 16.02 -2.52
N GLY A 210 -1.41 14.70 -2.42
CA GLY A 210 -0.79 13.99 -1.30
C GLY A 210 0.70 14.25 -1.16
N LEU A 211 1.43 14.39 -2.28
CA LEU A 211 2.84 14.79 -2.26
C LEU A 211 3.00 16.27 -1.86
N THR A 212 2.12 17.14 -2.35
CA THR A 212 2.13 18.58 -2.02
C THR A 212 1.90 18.81 -0.53
N ALA A 213 0.99 18.02 0.08
CA ALA A 213 0.61 18.13 1.48
C ALA A 213 1.78 17.90 2.45
N LEU A 214 2.88 17.27 2.03
CA LEU A 214 4.09 17.13 2.87
C LEU A 214 4.66 18.49 3.30
N SER A 215 4.42 19.57 2.55
CA SER A 215 4.84 20.93 2.95
C SER A 215 4.06 21.52 4.10
N ASP A 216 2.87 20.97 4.40
CA ASP A 216 1.99 21.45 5.46
C ASP A 216 2.08 20.58 6.71
N VAL A 217 2.96 19.56 6.71
CA VAL A 217 3.19 18.68 7.86
C VAL A 217 4.10 19.37 8.87
N ASP A 218 3.63 19.47 10.12
CA ASP A 218 4.37 20.03 11.26
C ASP A 218 5.32 19.00 11.89
N GLU A 219 6.22 18.45 11.06
CA GLU A 219 7.28 17.52 11.46
C GLU A 219 8.58 17.91 10.72
N PRO A 220 9.77 17.59 11.26
CA PRO A 220 11.04 17.92 10.61
C PRO A 220 11.28 17.03 9.39
N LEU A 221 10.58 17.30 8.29
CA LEU A 221 10.74 16.58 7.02
C LEU A 221 11.79 17.26 6.13
N ASP A 222 12.70 16.47 5.59
CA ASP A 222 13.63 16.91 4.56
C ASP A 222 13.00 16.73 3.17
N LEU A 223 12.36 17.80 2.68
CA LEU A 223 11.65 17.78 1.40
C LEU A 223 12.58 17.85 0.17
N ASP A 224 13.89 18.01 0.36
CA ASP A 224 14.88 17.87 -0.71
C ASP A 224 15.29 16.39 -0.90
N ARG A 225 14.95 15.52 0.06
CA ARG A 225 15.25 14.08 0.05
C ARG A 225 13.97 13.24 0.11
N VAL A 226 13.09 13.43 -0.87
CA VAL A 226 11.85 12.67 -1.02
C VAL A 226 12.02 11.54 -2.03
N ALA A 227 11.95 10.29 -1.57
CA ALA A 227 11.76 9.14 -2.44
C ALA A 227 10.27 8.83 -2.58
N VAL A 228 9.83 8.58 -3.81
CA VAL A 228 8.47 8.08 -4.09
C VAL A 228 8.59 6.62 -4.53
N LEU A 229 8.17 5.71 -3.65
CA LEU A 229 8.11 4.28 -3.91
C LEU A 229 6.67 3.90 -4.25
N GLY A 230 6.53 2.94 -5.17
CA GLY A 230 5.21 2.41 -5.45
C GLY A 230 5.24 0.95 -5.87
N HIS A 231 4.28 0.17 -5.38
CA HIS A 231 4.13 -1.24 -5.70
C HIS A 231 3.24 -1.45 -6.92
N SER A 232 3.67 -2.24 -7.91
CA SER A 232 2.83 -2.65 -9.04
C SER A 232 2.23 -1.44 -9.79
N ALA A 233 0.91 -1.31 -9.81
CA ALA A 233 0.20 -0.12 -10.28
C ALA A 233 0.66 1.20 -9.61
N GLY A 234 1.05 1.16 -8.34
CA GLY A 234 1.66 2.28 -7.62
C GLY A 234 3.06 2.63 -8.12
N GLY A 235 3.83 1.65 -8.63
CA GLY A 235 5.14 1.90 -9.23
C GLY A 235 5.04 2.71 -10.52
N GLN A 236 3.98 2.47 -11.29
CA GLN A 236 3.63 3.34 -12.41
C GLN A 236 3.29 4.76 -11.93
N LEU A 237 2.49 4.91 -10.86
CA LEU A 237 2.15 6.22 -10.31
C LEU A 237 3.39 6.97 -9.77
N ALA A 238 4.36 6.25 -9.20
CA ALA A 238 5.61 6.82 -8.71
C ALA A 238 6.43 7.46 -9.84
N LEU A 239 6.62 6.76 -10.96
CA LEU A 239 7.30 7.32 -12.13
C LEU A 239 6.49 8.42 -12.80
N ARG A 240 5.16 8.27 -12.85
CA ARG A 240 4.26 9.29 -13.40
C ARG A 240 4.36 10.61 -12.64
N VAL A 241 4.27 10.58 -11.30
CA VAL A 241 4.37 11.81 -10.49
C VAL A 241 5.78 12.38 -10.53
N ALA A 242 6.83 11.56 -10.62
CA ALA A 242 8.20 12.03 -10.79
C ALA A 242 8.39 12.81 -12.11
N ALA A 243 7.77 12.34 -13.20
CA ALA A 243 7.79 13.03 -14.48
C ALA A 243 6.96 14.34 -14.51
N ASP A 244 6.00 14.49 -13.59
CA ASP A 244 5.10 15.65 -13.51
C ASP A 244 5.54 16.67 -12.44
N HIS A 245 6.28 16.25 -11.41
CA HIS A 245 6.46 17.00 -10.18
C HIS A 245 7.93 17.12 -9.77
N GLY A 246 8.45 18.35 -9.69
CA GLY A 246 9.87 18.63 -9.42
C GLY A 246 10.37 18.42 -7.97
N ARG A 247 9.64 17.67 -7.12
CA ARG A 247 10.01 17.42 -5.71
C ARG A 247 10.32 15.94 -5.43
N VAL A 248 10.62 15.16 -6.46
CA VAL A 248 10.98 13.75 -6.33
C VAL A 248 12.49 13.64 -6.50
N ALA A 249 13.21 13.31 -5.42
CA ALA A 249 14.65 13.09 -5.45
C ALA A 249 15.02 11.70 -5.96
N LEU A 250 14.10 10.73 -5.80
CA LEU A 250 14.27 9.35 -6.27
C LEU A 250 12.90 8.72 -6.55
N ALA A 251 12.72 8.13 -7.74
CA ALA A 251 11.55 7.31 -8.05
C ALA A 251 11.88 5.82 -7.91
N VAL A 252 11.04 5.06 -7.21
CA VAL A 252 11.30 3.64 -6.89
C VAL A 252 10.09 2.79 -7.28
N PRO A 253 9.94 2.41 -8.56
CA PRO A 253 8.94 1.43 -8.96
C PRO A 253 9.33 0.03 -8.46
N LEU A 254 8.48 -0.54 -7.61
CA LEU A 254 8.59 -1.89 -7.06
C LEU A 254 7.63 -2.80 -7.84
N ALA A 255 8.16 -3.70 -8.68
CA ALA A 255 7.39 -4.57 -9.58
C ALA A 255 6.39 -3.79 -10.46
N GLY A 256 6.81 -2.63 -10.97
CA GLY A 256 5.89 -1.64 -11.56
C GLY A 256 5.24 -2.07 -12.88
N VAL A 257 4.02 -1.56 -13.16
CA VAL A 257 3.40 -1.66 -14.49
C VAL A 257 3.95 -0.57 -15.41
N LEU A 258 5.16 -0.78 -15.95
CA LEU A 258 5.95 0.29 -16.59
C LEU A 258 5.74 0.44 -18.11
N ASP A 259 4.85 -0.36 -18.70
CA ASP A 259 4.42 -0.26 -20.09
C ASP A 259 2.89 -0.45 -20.16
N LEU A 260 2.17 0.68 -20.13
CA LEU A 260 0.71 0.67 -20.15
C LEU A 260 0.16 0.28 -21.52
N ALA A 261 0.79 0.74 -22.61
CA ALA A 261 0.37 0.36 -23.96
C ALA A 261 0.51 -1.16 -24.20
N GLY A 262 1.61 -1.76 -23.72
CA GLY A 262 1.82 -3.20 -23.68
C GLY A 262 0.83 -3.92 -22.77
N GLY A 263 0.58 -3.38 -21.57
CA GLY A 263 -0.39 -3.94 -20.63
C GLY A 263 -1.82 -3.98 -21.15
N ASP A 264 -2.27 -2.92 -21.84
CA ASP A 264 -3.54 -2.89 -22.58
C ASP A 264 -3.58 -3.95 -23.68
N GLY A 265 -2.53 -4.02 -24.51
CA GLY A 265 -2.44 -5.00 -25.59
C GLY A 265 -2.41 -6.47 -25.15
N ARG A 266 -1.85 -6.75 -23.96
CA ARG A 266 -1.76 -8.11 -23.38
C ARG A 266 -2.90 -8.43 -22.42
N GLY A 267 -3.73 -7.44 -22.05
CA GLY A 267 -4.88 -7.64 -21.17
C GLY A 267 -4.50 -7.97 -19.71
N ILE A 268 -3.34 -7.51 -19.24
CA ILE A 268 -2.85 -7.85 -17.89
C ILE A 268 -3.85 -7.48 -16.80
N GLY A 269 -3.86 -8.28 -15.72
CA GLY A 269 -4.78 -8.06 -14.61
C GLY A 269 -6.25 -8.17 -15.01
N THR A 270 -6.59 -8.87 -16.10
CA THR A 270 -7.95 -8.91 -16.67
C THR A 270 -8.40 -7.52 -17.16
N GLY A 271 -7.62 -6.91 -18.05
CA GLY A 271 -7.94 -5.59 -18.65
C GLY A 271 -7.83 -4.42 -17.68
N ALA A 272 -6.96 -4.51 -16.67
CA ALA A 272 -6.85 -3.51 -15.61
C ALA A 272 -6.41 -2.13 -16.14
N VAL A 273 -5.48 -2.10 -17.09
CA VAL A 273 -4.98 -0.84 -17.69
C VAL A 273 -6.11 -0.12 -18.42
N THR A 274 -6.80 -0.83 -19.33
CA THR A 274 -7.94 -0.33 -20.10
C THR A 274 -9.02 0.25 -19.19
N ALA A 275 -9.38 -0.49 -18.13
CA ALA A 275 -10.39 -0.05 -17.16
C ALA A 275 -9.94 1.19 -16.38
N ALA A 276 -8.67 1.25 -15.96
CA ALA A 276 -8.15 2.36 -15.17
C ALA A 276 -8.07 3.66 -15.97
N LEU A 277 -7.62 3.60 -17.22
CA LEU A 277 -7.46 4.79 -18.09
C LEU A 277 -8.77 5.23 -18.75
N GLY A 278 -9.85 4.48 -18.58
CA GLY A 278 -11.18 4.81 -19.12
C GLY A 278 -11.37 4.42 -20.59
N GLY A 279 -10.51 3.55 -21.13
CA GLY A 279 -10.59 3.06 -22.50
C GLY A 279 -9.29 2.40 -22.98
N PRO A 280 -9.33 1.68 -24.12
CA PRO A 280 -8.13 1.13 -24.75
C PRO A 280 -7.32 2.25 -25.41
N ARG A 281 -6.03 2.00 -25.66
CA ARG A 281 -5.08 3.03 -26.12
C ARG A 281 -5.50 3.77 -27.39
N TYR A 282 -6.23 3.10 -28.29
CA TYR A 282 -6.65 3.69 -29.56
C TYR A 282 -7.84 4.65 -29.39
N GLU A 283 -8.57 4.60 -28.27
CA GLU A 283 -9.69 5.51 -27.96
C GLU A 283 -9.23 6.70 -27.11
N VAL A 284 -8.27 6.49 -26.19
CA VAL A 284 -7.76 7.53 -25.27
C VAL A 284 -6.23 7.70 -25.37
N PRO A 285 -5.65 7.91 -26.57
CA PRO A 285 -4.20 7.90 -26.78
C PRO A 285 -3.46 8.95 -25.94
N GLU A 286 -4.06 10.13 -25.75
CA GLU A 286 -3.47 11.20 -24.93
C GLU A 286 -3.38 10.82 -23.44
N VAL A 287 -4.33 10.03 -22.93
CA VAL A 287 -4.29 9.55 -21.55
C VAL A 287 -3.16 8.54 -21.38
N TYR A 288 -2.93 7.65 -22.36
CA TYR A 288 -1.79 6.74 -22.36
C TYR A 288 -0.46 7.51 -22.47
N ALA A 289 -0.33 8.45 -23.42
CA ALA A 289 0.88 9.25 -23.59
C ALA A 289 1.27 10.02 -22.32
N ALA A 290 0.28 10.57 -21.60
CA ALA A 290 0.52 11.26 -20.34
C ALA A 290 0.81 10.31 -19.17
N SER A 291 0.37 9.06 -19.22
CA SER A 291 0.36 8.15 -18.05
C SER A 291 1.39 7.03 -18.11
N ASP A 292 1.77 6.59 -19.30
CA ASP A 292 2.65 5.46 -19.51
C ASP A 292 4.11 5.83 -19.25
N PRO A 293 4.80 5.24 -18.26
CA PRO A 293 6.22 5.50 -18.04
C PRO A 293 7.07 5.25 -19.29
N MET A 294 6.75 4.21 -20.08
CA MET A 294 7.46 3.90 -21.32
C MET A 294 7.37 5.02 -22.36
N ALA A 295 6.24 5.72 -22.43
CA ALA A 295 6.03 6.84 -23.35
C ALA A 295 6.65 8.16 -22.86
N ARG A 296 7.16 8.17 -21.62
CA ARG A 296 7.61 9.37 -20.91
C ARG A 296 9.09 9.38 -20.57
N VAL A 297 9.86 8.43 -21.08
CA VAL A 297 11.32 8.49 -21.01
C VAL A 297 11.86 9.63 -21.91
N PRO A 298 12.89 10.38 -21.48
CA PRO A 298 13.49 10.33 -20.15
C PRO A 298 12.59 10.98 -19.08
N VAL A 299 12.54 10.39 -17.89
CA VAL A 299 11.78 10.91 -16.73
C VAL A 299 12.52 12.09 -16.08
N GLY A 300 13.85 12.10 -16.11
CA GLY A 300 14.66 13.22 -15.62
C GLY A 300 14.93 13.25 -14.12
N VAL A 301 14.61 12.18 -13.39
CA VAL A 301 15.01 11.98 -11.99
C VAL A 301 15.76 10.67 -11.81
N PRO A 302 16.61 10.51 -10.78
CA PRO A 302 17.19 9.22 -10.42
C PRO A 302 16.12 8.16 -10.16
N GLN A 303 16.39 6.93 -10.60
CA GLN A 303 15.45 5.82 -10.50
C GLN A 303 16.10 4.58 -9.88
N LEU A 304 15.38 3.93 -8.97
CA LEU A 304 15.70 2.60 -8.44
C LEU A 304 14.58 1.65 -8.86
N VAL A 305 14.75 1.00 -10.01
CA VAL A 305 13.76 0.05 -10.54
C VAL A 305 14.02 -1.32 -9.94
N VAL A 306 13.01 -1.91 -9.32
CA VAL A 306 13.13 -3.20 -8.60
C VAL A 306 12.05 -4.16 -9.07
N VAL A 307 12.41 -5.40 -9.38
CA VAL A 307 11.45 -6.46 -9.71
C VAL A 307 11.95 -7.81 -9.20
N GLY A 308 11.03 -8.68 -8.78
CA GLY A 308 11.35 -10.05 -8.43
C GLY A 308 11.52 -10.92 -9.68
N ALA A 309 12.54 -11.77 -9.70
CA ALA A 309 12.80 -12.66 -10.83
C ALA A 309 11.73 -13.75 -11.02
N ASP A 310 10.94 -14.04 -9.97
CA ASP A 310 9.86 -15.02 -9.95
C ASP A 310 8.46 -14.36 -10.05
N ASP A 311 8.41 -13.06 -10.39
CA ASP A 311 7.18 -12.32 -10.65
C ASP A 311 6.52 -12.75 -12.00
N ASP A 312 5.34 -12.22 -12.28
CA ASP A 312 4.66 -12.33 -13.55
C ASP A 312 5.59 -11.91 -14.70
N LEU A 313 5.69 -12.75 -15.73
CA LEU A 313 6.63 -12.57 -16.83
C LEU A 313 6.35 -11.31 -17.65
N ASP A 314 5.10 -10.83 -17.72
CA ASP A 314 4.80 -9.56 -18.36
C ASP A 314 5.37 -8.39 -17.55
N LEU A 315 5.30 -8.44 -16.21
CA LEU A 315 5.90 -7.41 -15.35
C LEU A 315 7.42 -7.42 -15.42
N VAL A 316 8.05 -8.60 -15.42
CA VAL A 316 9.51 -8.72 -15.62
C VAL A 316 9.91 -8.14 -16.98
N ASP A 317 9.21 -8.49 -18.06
CA ASP A 317 9.44 -7.92 -19.40
C ASP A 317 9.30 -6.40 -19.43
N PHE A 318 8.22 -5.87 -18.81
CA PHE A 318 7.94 -4.43 -18.80
C PHE A 318 9.04 -3.66 -18.09
N ASN A 319 9.49 -4.13 -16.92
CA ASN A 319 10.55 -3.48 -16.15
C ASN A 319 11.90 -3.52 -16.90
N ARG A 320 12.28 -4.67 -17.49
CA ARG A 320 13.51 -4.79 -18.27
C ARG A 320 13.52 -3.87 -19.48
N ARG A 321 12.43 -3.81 -20.26
CA ARG A 321 12.32 -2.93 -21.44
C ARG A 321 12.33 -1.46 -21.04
N TYR A 322 11.63 -1.11 -19.96
CA TYR A 322 11.61 0.25 -19.46
C TYR A 322 13.02 0.71 -19.06
N VAL A 323 13.75 -0.10 -18.29
CA VAL A 323 15.14 0.19 -17.89
C VAL A 323 16.05 0.40 -19.09
N ALA A 324 15.92 -0.45 -20.13
CA ALA A 324 16.68 -0.29 -21.36
C ALA A 324 16.36 1.03 -22.08
N ALA A 325 15.07 1.38 -22.20
CA ALA A 325 14.62 2.60 -22.85
C ALA A 325 15.03 3.86 -22.08
N ALA A 326 14.84 3.88 -20.76
CA ALA A 326 15.20 4.99 -19.88
C ALA A 326 16.72 5.27 -19.92
N ARG A 327 17.56 4.23 -19.81
CA ARG A 327 19.02 4.36 -19.94
C ARG A 327 19.45 4.86 -21.32
N ALA A 328 18.81 4.36 -22.39
CA ALA A 328 19.09 4.82 -23.74
C ALA A 328 18.69 6.29 -23.97
N ALA A 329 17.66 6.76 -23.26
CA ALA A 329 17.22 8.15 -23.25
C ALA A 329 18.06 9.06 -22.32
N GLY A 330 18.94 8.49 -21.50
CA GLY A 330 19.88 9.21 -20.64
C GLY A 330 19.45 9.35 -19.17
N ASP A 331 18.41 8.64 -18.72
CA ASP A 331 18.04 8.60 -17.30
C ASP A 331 19.09 7.86 -16.46
N ASP A 332 19.26 8.31 -15.21
CA ASP A 332 20.02 7.62 -14.18
C ASP A 332 19.15 6.50 -13.56
N VAL A 333 19.43 5.25 -13.93
CA VAL A 333 18.64 4.09 -13.53
C VAL A 333 19.50 3.01 -12.90
N THR A 334 19.32 2.81 -11.60
CA THR A 334 19.73 1.59 -10.89
C THR A 334 18.64 0.53 -11.06
N TYR A 335 19.04 -0.70 -11.40
CA TYR A 335 18.11 -1.81 -11.63
C TYR A 335 18.47 -3.00 -10.74
N ILE A 336 17.50 -3.47 -9.97
CA ILE A 336 17.60 -4.65 -9.11
C ILE A 336 16.60 -5.70 -9.60
N GLU A 337 17.13 -6.85 -9.98
CA GLU A 337 16.37 -8.04 -10.32
C GLU A 337 16.97 -9.23 -9.57
N GLU A 338 16.32 -9.66 -8.49
CA GLU A 338 16.78 -10.77 -7.62
C GLU A 338 15.63 -11.76 -7.36
N PRO A 339 15.90 -12.97 -6.83
CA PRO A 339 14.84 -13.94 -6.52
C PRO A 339 13.75 -13.38 -5.61
N GLY A 340 12.50 -13.72 -5.89
CA GLY A 340 11.32 -13.20 -5.20
C GLY A 340 10.11 -13.07 -6.12
N ASP A 341 8.93 -13.24 -5.54
CA ASP A 341 7.65 -13.07 -6.23
C ASP A 341 7.22 -11.59 -6.28
N HIS A 342 6.00 -11.35 -6.80
CA HIS A 342 5.39 -10.02 -6.91
C HIS A 342 5.30 -9.24 -5.59
N PHE A 343 5.25 -9.93 -4.45
CA PHE A 343 5.07 -9.33 -3.14
C PHE A 343 6.37 -9.30 -2.33
N ALA A 344 7.42 -10.02 -2.74
CA ALA A 344 8.74 -9.97 -2.12
C ALA A 344 9.34 -8.56 -2.11
N VAL A 345 9.04 -7.73 -3.12
CA VAL A 345 9.46 -6.32 -3.17
C VAL A 345 8.78 -5.42 -2.13
N ILE A 346 7.74 -5.91 -1.45
CA ILE A 346 7.05 -5.22 -0.36
C ILE A 346 6.95 -6.07 0.93
N ASP A 347 7.79 -7.09 1.07
CA ASP A 347 7.88 -7.87 2.29
C ASP A 347 9.18 -7.50 3.05
N PRO A 348 9.08 -6.84 4.22
CA PRO A 348 10.25 -6.54 5.04
C PRO A 348 11.13 -7.71 5.44
N ALA A 349 10.65 -8.96 5.32
CA ALA A 349 11.45 -10.15 5.58
C ALA A 349 12.19 -10.69 4.35
N ALA A 350 11.85 -10.22 3.14
CA ALA A 350 12.42 -10.72 1.90
C ALA A 350 13.83 -10.16 1.65
N PRO A 351 14.79 -10.99 1.21
CA PRO A 351 16.13 -10.53 0.83
C PRO A 351 16.11 -9.42 -0.23
N LEU A 352 15.24 -9.54 -1.23
CA LEU A 352 15.07 -8.53 -2.29
C LEU A 352 14.68 -7.16 -1.71
N TRP A 353 13.82 -7.12 -0.70
CA TRP A 353 13.49 -5.88 -0.01
C TRP A 353 14.68 -5.34 0.79
N HIS A 354 15.45 -6.19 1.47
CA HIS A 354 16.65 -5.73 2.19
C HIS A 354 17.65 -5.04 1.24
N THR A 355 17.96 -5.66 0.10
CA THR A 355 18.82 -5.06 -0.94
C THR A 355 18.26 -3.70 -1.39
N THR A 356 16.95 -3.63 -1.61
CA THR A 356 16.25 -2.41 -2.02
C THR A 356 16.34 -1.31 -0.97
N ALA A 357 16.07 -1.62 0.29
CA ALA A 357 16.09 -0.68 1.40
C ALA A 357 17.51 -0.15 1.67
N ASP A 358 18.53 -1.00 1.54
CA ASP A 358 19.93 -0.59 1.69
C ASP A 358 20.35 0.36 0.56
N ALA A 359 19.98 0.06 -0.69
CA ALA A 359 20.21 0.96 -1.82
C ALA A 359 19.51 2.32 -1.62
N LEU A 360 18.25 2.30 -1.16
CA LEU A 360 17.49 3.51 -0.83
C LEU A 360 18.20 4.36 0.24
N SER A 361 18.66 3.73 1.33
CA SER A 361 19.36 4.41 2.42
C SER A 361 20.67 5.05 1.95
N VAL A 362 21.43 4.37 1.09
CA VAL A 362 22.66 4.92 0.49
C VAL A 362 22.34 6.13 -0.39
N THR A 363 21.34 6.03 -1.27
CA THR A 363 20.98 7.12 -2.19
C THR A 363 20.48 8.36 -1.46
N LEU A 364 19.64 8.19 -0.43
CA LEU A 364 19.12 9.31 0.37
C LEU A 364 19.98 9.69 1.58
N LYS A 365 21.15 9.05 1.73
CA LYS A 365 22.13 9.33 2.79
C LYS A 365 21.50 9.28 4.18
N VAL A 366 20.77 8.21 4.45
CA VAL A 366 20.17 7.95 5.76
C VAL A 366 21.24 7.29 6.63
N THR A 367 21.54 7.91 7.76
CA THR A 367 22.60 7.50 8.69
C THR A 367 22.10 6.56 9.77
#